data_AF-A0A2N5K7Q0-F1
#
_entry.id   AF-A0A2N5K7Q0-F1
#
_cell.length_a   1.000
_cell.length_b   1.000
_cell.length_c   1.000
_cell.angle_alpha   90.00
_cell.angle_beta   90.00
_cell.angle_gamma   90.00
#
_symmetry.space_group_name_H-M   'P 1'
#
loop_
_entity.id
_entity.type
_entity.pdbx_description
1 polymer ?
#
loop_
_entity_poly.entity_id
_entity_poly.type
_entity_poly.pdbx_seq_one_letter_code
_entity_poly.pdbx_strand_id
1 'polypeptide(L)'
;MCKHMWRPINRHLRPNSSCWHEFVANSKCNPFSNILPRLSISTLGSAVPTTPHEPSLREELASSSIRSLFRFLSEPSMNGKLTKRRPVQPAQARRLSSAADHTPRAAKSFGRLYRSNLVHTNDIASLSAAGLDYGLKSTFLSALNTTEKLRIFDLTTRASRELHRWAAKYPLIRRVRVWPLSLSVAAAAPFVQASNLVSMARMNLWVFTIDDLFDEEIVPFAELKRRVTRYHDILAGASYDPKRDRDTLVLALQDIRDDLATYPLFQALQNEWADAISGTLNAMLREYEWRSFDREGDRAAELPSYEAYCSYGLYSIGGPPHIWTTLIAIGDASLLAQLPRIKELERTASLCIRLANDLQSHSRELKEGKINSIVIRQREAMQQGYPADTALNMAHRAVQEHIQRLLNHCTLLRQQGRTATGQPEQAISDIARFVCDFYKHHDYHNFTTGSARSS
;
A
#
# COMPACT_ATOMS: atom_id res chain seq x y z
N MET A 1 -5.20 -57.00 29.69
CA MET A 1 -6.40 -57.00 30.57
C MET A 1 -5.98 -56.55 31.96
N CYS A 2 -6.34 -55.34 32.39
CA CYS A 2 -6.59 -54.99 33.79
C CYS A 2 -7.14 -53.55 33.87
N LYS A 3 -8.12 -53.40 34.76
CA LYS A 3 -9.05 -52.29 34.93
C LYS A 3 -8.55 -51.28 35.98
N HIS A 4 -9.15 -50.08 35.93
CA HIS A 4 -9.27 -49.06 36.99
C HIS A 4 -7.98 -48.30 37.32
N MET A 5 -7.96 -46.99 37.56
CA MET A 5 -8.84 -46.21 38.41
C MET A 5 -8.45 -44.71 38.27
N TRP A 6 -9.39 -43.80 37.96
CA TRP A 6 -9.21 -42.37 38.22
C TRP A 6 -10.53 -41.79 38.72
N ARG A 7 -10.53 -41.30 39.96
CA ARG A 7 -11.58 -40.47 40.57
C ARG A 7 -11.15 -38.99 40.52
N PRO A 8 -12.10 -38.05 40.53
CA PRO A 8 -11.85 -36.62 40.37
C PRO A 8 -11.60 -35.93 41.71
N ILE A 9 -10.83 -34.82 41.70
CA ILE A 9 -10.75 -33.88 42.81
C ILE A 9 -11.51 -32.61 42.43
N ASN A 10 -12.66 -32.44 43.09
CA ASN A 10 -13.30 -31.14 43.32
C ASN A 10 -12.48 -30.36 44.35
N ARG A 11 -12.26 -29.05 44.11
CA ARG A 11 -12.24 -28.06 45.19
C ARG A 11 -12.79 -26.73 44.72
N HIS A 12 -13.80 -26.31 45.47
CA HIS A 12 -14.56 -25.07 45.42
C HIS A 12 -13.71 -23.81 45.56
N LEU A 13 -14.10 -22.74 44.84
CA LEU A 13 -14.30 -21.41 45.40
C LEU A 13 -15.51 -20.75 44.71
N ARG A 14 -16.35 -20.10 45.52
CA ARG A 14 -17.69 -19.57 45.24
C ARG A 14 -17.68 -18.25 44.42
N PRO A 15 -18.83 -17.88 43.83
CA PRO A 15 -19.00 -16.64 43.06
C PRO A 15 -19.42 -15.48 43.96
N ASN A 16 -18.98 -14.26 43.64
CA ASN A 16 -19.64 -13.03 44.09
C ASN A 16 -20.14 -12.27 42.87
N SER A 17 -21.47 -12.19 42.79
CA SER A 17 -22.24 -11.29 41.94
C SER A 17 -22.76 -10.16 42.84
N SER A 18 -22.54 -8.91 42.45
CA SER A 18 -23.38 -7.74 42.77
C SER A 18 -22.65 -6.46 42.40
N CYS A 19 -23.09 -5.84 41.30
CA CYS A 19 -23.20 -4.38 41.06
C CYS A 19 -23.17 -4.13 39.55
N TRP A 20 -24.31 -4.38 38.92
CA TRP A 20 -24.77 -3.62 37.77
C TRP A 20 -25.91 -2.75 38.28
N HIS A 21 -25.72 -1.43 38.32
CA HIS A 21 -26.68 -0.39 37.97
C HIS A 21 -26.04 0.99 38.14
N GLU A 22 -26.50 1.95 37.34
CA GLU A 22 -26.08 3.35 37.24
C GLU A 22 -24.78 3.63 36.47
N PHE A 23 -24.88 3.73 35.14
CA PHE A 23 -24.48 4.95 34.39
C PHE A 23 -25.06 4.88 32.98
N VAL A 24 -26.33 5.30 32.84
CA VAL A 24 -26.94 5.68 31.56
C VAL A 24 -27.59 7.05 31.78
N ALA A 25 -26.89 8.12 31.41
CA ALA A 25 -27.49 9.37 30.95
C ALA A 25 -26.41 10.32 30.43
N ASN A 26 -26.71 10.94 29.29
CA ASN A 26 -26.06 12.12 28.70
C ASN A 26 -24.69 11.95 28.05
N SER A 27 -24.73 11.64 26.75
CA SER A 27 -24.00 12.42 25.73
C SER A 27 -24.68 12.23 24.37
N LYS A 28 -25.77 12.97 24.16
CA LYS A 28 -26.23 13.34 22.82
C LYS A 28 -25.23 14.35 22.28
N CYS A 29 -24.54 14.02 21.19
CA CYS A 29 -24.02 14.92 20.16
C CYS A 29 -23.17 14.09 19.18
N ASN A 30 -23.82 13.53 18.15
CA ASN A 30 -23.15 12.96 17.00
C ASN A 30 -23.62 13.75 15.76
N PRO A 31 -22.86 14.73 15.25
CA PRO A 31 -23.28 15.52 14.11
C PRO A 31 -22.48 15.15 12.85
N PHE A 32 -22.50 13.88 12.42
CA PHE A 32 -22.02 13.51 11.09
C PHE A 32 -22.88 12.38 10.50
N SER A 33 -24.12 12.71 10.19
CA SER A 33 -24.92 12.00 9.20
C SER A 33 -25.77 13.01 8.45
N ASN A 34 -25.81 12.89 7.12
CA ASN A 34 -26.53 13.72 6.14
C ASN A 34 -25.77 14.90 5.53
N ILE A 35 -24.85 14.63 4.59
CA ILE A 35 -24.69 15.47 3.39
C ILE A 35 -24.36 14.56 2.19
N LEU A 36 -25.39 14.16 1.44
CA LEU A 36 -25.28 13.83 0.02
C LEU A 36 -26.37 14.63 -0.70
N PRO A 37 -26.05 15.60 -1.58
CA PRO A 37 -27.07 16.28 -2.34
C PRO A 37 -27.56 15.38 -3.47
N ARG A 38 -28.87 15.09 -3.46
CA ARG A 38 -29.61 14.61 -4.63
C ARG A 38 -29.62 15.72 -5.68
N LEU A 39 -28.89 15.53 -6.78
CA LEU A 39 -29.04 16.36 -7.97
C LEU A 39 -30.30 15.92 -8.72
N SER A 40 -31.32 16.78 -8.69
CA SER A 40 -32.49 16.72 -9.56
C SER A 40 -32.11 17.32 -10.92
N ILE A 41 -32.19 16.51 -11.97
CA ILE A 41 -32.07 16.98 -13.35
C ILE A 41 -33.47 17.42 -13.80
N SER A 42 -33.63 18.73 -14.01
CA SER A 42 -34.78 19.30 -14.69
C SER A 42 -34.47 19.44 -16.18
N THR A 43 -35.43 18.97 -16.97
CA THR A 43 -35.51 18.96 -18.42
C THR A 43 -35.74 20.37 -18.96
N LEU A 44 -34.85 20.86 -19.83
CA LEU A 44 -35.16 21.92 -20.80
C LEU A 44 -34.45 21.61 -22.11
N GLY A 45 -35.25 21.45 -23.17
CA GLY A 45 -34.79 21.20 -24.52
C GLY A 45 -34.55 22.50 -25.29
N SER A 46 -33.64 22.43 -26.25
CA SER A 46 -33.60 23.29 -27.42
C SER A 46 -32.77 22.63 -28.51
N ALA A 47 -33.40 22.40 -29.65
CA ALA A 47 -32.83 21.80 -30.85
C ALA A 47 -31.92 22.79 -31.61
N VAL A 48 -30.78 22.31 -32.12
CA VAL A 48 -29.92 22.98 -33.10
C VAL A 48 -29.39 21.90 -34.08
N PRO A 49 -29.24 22.18 -35.39
CA PRO A 49 -29.22 21.16 -36.43
C PRO A 49 -27.84 20.53 -36.66
N THR A 50 -27.88 19.25 -37.05
CA THR A 50 -26.72 18.41 -37.40
C THR A 50 -26.19 18.70 -38.80
N THR A 51 -24.91 19.04 -38.89
CA THR A 51 -24.10 18.86 -40.12
C THR A 51 -23.05 17.77 -39.87
N PRO A 52 -22.79 16.87 -40.84
CA PRO A 52 -21.90 15.73 -40.64
C PRO A 52 -20.43 16.18 -40.70
N HIS A 53 -19.68 15.97 -39.62
CA HIS A 53 -18.23 16.07 -39.60
C HIS A 53 -17.62 14.73 -40.02
N GLU A 54 -16.82 14.74 -41.08
CA GLU A 54 -15.85 13.68 -41.38
C GLU A 54 -14.84 13.57 -40.23
N PRO A 55 -14.53 12.36 -39.74
CA PRO A 55 -13.54 12.18 -38.69
C PRO A 55 -12.13 12.45 -39.21
N SER A 56 -11.38 13.25 -38.47
CA SER A 56 -9.97 13.51 -38.77
C SER A 56 -9.13 12.24 -38.61
N LEU A 57 -8.11 12.09 -39.45
CA LEU A 57 -7.10 11.01 -39.44
C LEU A 57 -6.47 10.71 -38.05
N ARG A 58 -6.61 11.61 -37.07
CA ARG A 58 -6.14 11.41 -35.69
C ARG A 58 -7.05 10.51 -34.85
N GLU A 59 -8.36 10.46 -35.11
CA GLU A 59 -9.29 9.58 -34.38
C GLU A 59 -9.19 8.12 -34.85
N GLU A 60 -8.88 7.91 -36.13
CA GLU A 60 -8.68 6.58 -36.70
C GLU A 60 -7.40 5.91 -36.18
N LEU A 61 -6.33 6.68 -35.98
CA LEU A 61 -5.07 6.23 -35.37
C LEU A 61 -5.21 5.93 -33.87
N ALA A 62 -6.07 6.66 -33.16
CA ALA A 62 -6.39 6.39 -31.75
C ALA A 62 -7.21 5.10 -31.58
N SER A 63 -8.18 4.86 -32.47
CA SER A 63 -9.02 3.65 -32.44
C SER A 63 -8.25 2.37 -32.85
N SER A 64 -7.33 2.50 -33.81
CA SER A 64 -6.42 1.42 -34.24
C SER A 64 -5.44 1.00 -33.13
N SER A 65 -4.85 1.97 -32.43
CA SER A 65 -3.91 1.71 -31.33
C SER A 65 -4.58 1.05 -30.11
N ILE A 66 -5.83 1.41 -29.82
CA ILE A 66 -6.63 0.78 -28.74
C ILE A 66 -6.98 -0.68 -29.10
N ARG A 67 -7.31 -0.99 -30.36
CA ARG A 67 -7.61 -2.36 -30.80
C ARG A 67 -6.39 -3.27 -30.81
N SER A 68 -5.19 -2.73 -31.06
CA SER A 68 -3.94 -3.50 -30.99
C SER A 68 -3.54 -3.83 -29.55
N LEU A 69 -3.88 -2.96 -28.59
CA LEU A 69 -3.65 -3.19 -27.15
C LEU A 69 -4.55 -4.31 -26.59
N PHE A 70 -5.81 -4.38 -27.03
CA PHE A 70 -6.75 -5.42 -26.61
C PHE A 70 -6.40 -6.83 -27.14
N ARG A 71 -5.76 -6.91 -28.31
CA ARG A 71 -5.35 -8.19 -28.91
C ARG A 71 -4.13 -8.80 -28.19
N PHE A 72 -3.27 -7.96 -27.60
CA PHE A 72 -2.08 -8.40 -26.84
C PHE A 72 -2.41 -8.85 -25.40
N LEU A 73 -3.51 -8.37 -24.81
CA LEU A 73 -3.92 -8.70 -23.44
C LEU A 73 -4.87 -9.92 -23.35
N SER A 74 -5.21 -10.54 -24.47
CA SER A 74 -6.18 -11.65 -24.55
C SER A 74 -5.56 -13.02 -24.82
N GLU A 75 -4.23 -13.14 -24.88
CA GLU A 75 -3.58 -14.45 -25.04
C GLU A 75 -3.38 -15.16 -23.69
N PRO A 76 -3.93 -16.38 -23.50
CA PRO A 76 -3.66 -17.16 -22.31
C PRO A 76 -2.24 -17.73 -22.40
N SER A 77 -1.37 -17.37 -21.45
CA SER A 77 -0.10 -18.05 -21.20
C SER A 77 -0.35 -19.49 -20.72
N MET A 78 -0.53 -20.40 -21.67
CA MET A 78 -0.51 -21.84 -21.45
C MET A 78 0.94 -22.32 -21.24
N ASN A 79 1.30 -22.66 -20.00
CA ASN A 79 1.99 -23.91 -19.61
C ASN A 79 2.79 -23.77 -18.31
N GLY A 80 2.42 -24.57 -17.31
CA GLY A 80 3.21 -24.83 -16.12
C GLY A 80 2.69 -26.08 -15.42
N LYS A 81 3.16 -27.25 -15.86
CA LYS A 81 2.79 -28.57 -15.33
C LYS A 81 3.03 -28.64 -13.80
N LEU A 82 1.96 -28.87 -13.04
CA LEU A 82 2.00 -29.23 -11.62
C LEU A 82 2.65 -30.60 -11.44
N THR A 83 3.85 -30.65 -10.84
CA THR A 83 4.41 -31.88 -10.28
C THR A 83 3.97 -32.02 -8.81
N LYS A 84 3.26 -33.11 -8.52
CA LYS A 84 2.83 -33.50 -7.17
C LYS A 84 4.05 -33.76 -6.28
N ARG A 85 4.25 -32.96 -5.23
CA ARG A 85 5.14 -33.32 -4.11
C ARG A 85 4.35 -34.07 -3.04
N ARG A 86 4.90 -35.21 -2.61
CA ARG A 86 4.43 -36.03 -1.49
C ARG A 86 4.50 -35.27 -0.16
N PRO A 87 3.61 -35.57 0.81
CA PRO A 87 3.63 -34.94 2.12
C PRO A 87 4.75 -35.53 2.99
N VAL A 88 5.45 -34.65 3.72
CA VAL A 88 6.40 -35.02 4.78
C VAL A 88 5.62 -35.10 6.10
N GLN A 89 5.71 -36.24 6.78
CA GLN A 89 5.11 -36.45 8.11
C GLN A 89 5.92 -35.73 9.21
N PRO A 90 5.26 -35.26 10.29
CA PRO A 90 5.91 -34.52 11.36
C PRO A 90 6.38 -35.46 12.48
N ALA A 91 7.69 -35.62 12.63
CA ALA A 91 8.28 -36.23 13.82
C ALA A 91 9.66 -35.61 14.10
N GLN A 92 9.73 -34.76 15.14
CA GLN A 92 10.84 -34.60 16.10
C GLN A 92 10.84 -33.17 16.69
N ALA A 93 9.84 -32.90 17.52
CA ALA A 93 9.94 -31.89 18.55
C ALA A 93 10.39 -32.57 19.85
N ARG A 94 11.66 -32.42 20.22
CA ARG A 94 12.22 -32.40 21.59
C ARG A 94 13.72 -32.72 21.55
N ARG A 95 14.53 -31.67 21.71
CA ARG A 95 15.73 -31.57 22.57
C ARG A 95 16.58 -30.44 22.04
N LEU A 96 16.67 -29.34 22.79
CA LEU A 96 17.91 -28.81 23.36
C LEU A 96 17.64 -27.40 23.89
N SER A 97 17.53 -27.32 25.20
CA SER A 97 17.83 -26.13 25.99
C SER A 97 19.34 -26.15 26.25
N SER A 98 20.07 -25.14 25.76
CA SER A 98 21.15 -24.42 26.46
C SER A 98 22.19 -23.86 25.48
N ALA A 99 22.80 -22.77 25.94
CA ALA A 99 23.99 -22.08 25.42
C ALA A 99 23.77 -20.98 24.38
N ALA A 100 24.19 -19.80 24.82
CA ALA A 100 24.27 -18.51 24.16
C ALA A 100 25.35 -18.47 23.07
N ASP A 101 25.42 -17.32 22.39
CA ASP A 101 26.40 -16.90 21.38
C ASP A 101 26.28 -17.49 19.98
N HIS A 102 25.29 -17.02 19.21
CA HIS A 102 25.41 -16.94 17.75
C HIS A 102 24.99 -15.55 17.24
N THR A 103 25.99 -14.75 16.89
CA THR A 103 25.82 -13.57 16.02
C THR A 103 25.51 -14.04 14.59
N PRO A 104 24.55 -13.44 13.86
CA PRO A 104 24.23 -13.92 12.52
C PRO A 104 25.29 -13.50 11.51
N ARG A 105 26.03 -14.49 10.95
CA ARG A 105 26.94 -14.36 9.81
C ARG A 105 26.26 -13.76 8.55
N ALA A 106 24.93 -13.72 8.49
CA ALA A 106 24.15 -13.10 7.41
C ALA A 106 24.30 -11.56 7.34
N ALA A 107 24.61 -10.88 8.45
CA ALA A 107 24.81 -9.42 8.44
C ALA A 107 26.17 -8.99 7.86
N LYS A 108 27.18 -9.89 7.87
CA LYS A 108 28.54 -9.61 7.37
C LYS A 108 28.68 -9.75 5.84
N SER A 109 27.82 -10.51 5.16
CA SER A 109 27.80 -10.55 3.69
C SER A 109 27.06 -9.36 3.09
N PHE A 110 25.96 -8.91 3.71
CA PHE A 110 25.21 -7.74 3.24
C PHE A 110 26.01 -6.44 3.36
N GLY A 111 26.74 -6.27 4.47
CA GLY A 111 27.62 -5.10 4.66
C GLY A 111 28.85 -5.07 3.73
N ARG A 112 29.28 -6.21 3.18
CA ARG A 112 30.43 -6.29 2.26
C ARG A 112 30.07 -5.92 0.82
N LEU A 113 28.91 -6.37 0.33
CA LEU A 113 28.38 -5.98 -0.99
C LEU A 113 28.00 -4.49 -1.06
N TYR A 114 27.57 -3.90 0.06
CA TYR A 114 27.22 -2.48 0.10
C TYR A 114 28.44 -1.55 0.31
N ARG A 115 29.52 -2.04 0.94
CA ARG A 115 30.79 -1.27 1.01
C ARG A 115 31.58 -1.31 -0.30
N SER A 116 31.46 -2.36 -1.11
CA SER A 116 32.15 -2.45 -2.41
C SER A 116 31.46 -1.68 -3.54
N ASN A 117 30.18 -1.30 -3.38
CA ASN A 117 29.41 -0.56 -4.39
C ASN A 117 29.10 0.89 -3.96
N LEU A 118 30.02 1.52 -3.22
CA LEU A 118 30.06 2.98 -3.12
C LEU A 118 30.51 3.54 -4.47
N VAL A 119 29.57 3.59 -5.41
CA VAL A 119 29.72 4.18 -6.74
C VAL A 119 30.11 5.65 -6.53
N HIS A 120 31.34 6.00 -6.89
CA HIS A 120 31.77 7.39 -6.98
C HIS A 120 30.92 8.08 -8.06
N THR A 121 30.60 9.35 -7.89
CA THR A 121 29.75 10.12 -8.84
C THR A 121 30.25 10.10 -10.29
N ASN A 122 31.54 9.81 -10.52
CA ASN A 122 32.13 9.64 -11.85
C ASN A 122 31.74 8.34 -12.56
N ASP A 123 31.18 7.35 -11.84
CA ASP A 123 30.71 6.08 -12.42
C ASP A 123 29.27 6.13 -12.95
N ILE A 124 28.50 7.19 -12.69
CA ILE A 124 27.11 7.26 -13.22
C ILE A 124 27.12 7.39 -14.75
N ALA A 125 28.13 8.07 -15.31
CA ALA A 125 28.32 8.18 -16.76
C ALA A 125 28.78 6.85 -17.41
N SER A 126 29.65 6.08 -16.73
CA SER A 126 30.09 4.75 -17.21
C SER A 126 28.98 3.71 -17.10
N LEU A 127 28.14 3.80 -16.07
CA LEU A 127 26.95 2.96 -15.87
C LEU A 127 25.83 3.24 -16.88
N SER A 128 25.71 4.48 -17.37
CA SER A 128 24.80 4.82 -18.47
C SER A 128 25.16 4.13 -19.80
N ALA A 129 26.45 3.90 -20.07
CA ALA A 129 26.92 3.27 -21.29
C ALA A 129 26.74 1.74 -21.28
N ALA A 130 26.63 1.14 -20.10
CA ALA A 130 26.53 -0.31 -19.92
C ALA A 130 25.09 -0.86 -19.99
N GLY A 131 24.08 -0.01 -20.25
CA GLY A 131 22.68 -0.45 -20.30
C GLY A 131 22.22 -0.99 -18.94
N LEU A 132 22.11 -0.10 -17.94
CA LEU A 132 21.54 -0.40 -16.62
C LEU A 132 20.08 -0.88 -16.73
N ASP A 133 19.89 -2.13 -17.11
CA ASP A 133 18.70 -2.88 -16.77
C ASP A 133 18.98 -3.52 -15.41
N TYR A 134 18.50 -2.89 -14.32
CA TYR A 134 18.52 -3.46 -12.96
C TYR A 134 17.65 -4.74 -12.84
N GLY A 135 17.33 -5.41 -13.96
CA GLY A 135 16.30 -6.42 -14.09
C GLY A 135 14.89 -5.83 -13.94
N LEU A 136 14.75 -4.51 -14.07
CA LEU A 136 13.53 -3.81 -13.71
C LEU A 136 12.63 -3.67 -14.94
N LYS A 137 11.69 -4.60 -15.05
CA LYS A 137 10.60 -4.50 -16.02
C LYS A 137 9.61 -3.42 -15.58
N SER A 138 9.63 -2.27 -16.26
CA SER A 138 8.68 -1.18 -16.04
C SER A 138 8.41 -0.43 -17.34
N THR A 139 7.14 -0.42 -17.78
CA THR A 139 6.70 0.38 -18.94
C THR A 139 6.76 1.88 -18.62
N PHE A 140 6.50 2.26 -17.36
CA PHE A 140 6.63 3.65 -16.91
C PHE A 140 8.05 4.17 -17.12
N LEU A 141 9.05 3.46 -16.57
CA LEU A 141 10.43 3.88 -16.72
C LEU A 141 10.86 3.79 -18.17
N SER A 142 10.48 2.74 -18.89
CA SER A 142 10.87 2.56 -20.31
C SER A 142 10.45 3.73 -21.20
N ALA A 143 9.29 4.34 -20.91
CA ALA A 143 8.77 5.49 -21.65
C ALA A 143 9.50 6.82 -21.41
N LEU A 144 10.31 6.93 -20.35
CA LEU A 144 11.07 8.13 -20.05
C LEU A 144 12.32 8.28 -20.95
N ASN A 145 12.77 9.52 -21.14
CA ASN A 145 14.04 9.75 -21.83
C ASN A 145 15.24 9.35 -20.93
N THR A 146 16.42 9.21 -21.53
CA THR A 146 17.63 8.76 -20.82
C THR A 146 18.00 9.67 -19.65
N THR A 147 17.88 10.99 -19.82
CA THR A 147 18.21 11.96 -18.78
C THR A 147 17.31 11.84 -17.56
N GLU A 148 16.00 11.67 -17.77
CA GLU A 148 15.03 11.46 -16.70
C GLU A 148 15.27 10.15 -15.95
N LYS A 149 15.53 9.06 -16.67
CA LYS A 149 15.88 7.75 -16.09
C LYS A 149 17.10 7.86 -15.18
N LEU A 150 18.19 8.45 -15.69
CA LEU A 150 19.43 8.62 -14.93
C LEU A 150 19.21 9.46 -13.68
N ARG A 151 18.40 10.52 -13.77
CA ARG A 151 18.03 11.35 -12.63
C ARG A 151 17.27 10.56 -11.56
N ILE A 152 16.29 9.75 -11.95
CA ILE A 152 15.54 8.88 -11.02
C ILE A 152 16.50 7.92 -10.31
N PHE A 153 17.44 7.29 -11.02
CA PHE A 153 18.39 6.35 -10.41
C PHE A 153 19.41 7.02 -9.50
N ASP A 154 19.90 8.22 -9.84
CA ASP A 154 20.75 9.00 -8.93
C ASP A 154 19.99 9.35 -7.64
N LEU A 155 18.79 9.90 -7.76
CA LEU A 155 17.93 10.24 -6.62
C LEU A 155 17.62 9.01 -5.76
N THR A 156 17.30 7.88 -6.38
CA THR A 156 17.08 6.59 -5.71
C THR A 156 18.28 6.20 -4.86
N THR A 157 19.48 6.29 -5.43
CA THR A 157 20.74 5.90 -4.76
C THR A 157 21.04 6.80 -3.56
N ARG A 158 20.84 8.12 -3.73
CA ARG A 158 21.07 9.11 -2.66
C ARG A 158 20.06 8.97 -1.54
N ALA A 159 18.77 8.84 -1.87
CA ALA A 159 17.71 8.63 -0.88
C ALA A 159 17.88 7.31 -0.13
N SER A 160 18.21 6.20 -0.83
CA SER A 160 18.42 4.88 -0.22
C SER A 160 19.49 4.90 0.86
N ARG A 161 20.58 5.65 0.64
CA ARG A 161 21.71 5.74 1.58
C ARG A 161 21.28 6.35 2.92
N GLU A 162 20.58 7.47 2.86
CA GLU A 162 20.08 8.15 4.07
C GLU A 162 18.96 7.34 4.74
N LEU A 163 18.07 6.77 3.93
CA LEU A 163 16.97 5.93 4.41
C LEU A 163 17.48 4.68 5.12
N HIS A 164 18.57 4.06 4.66
CA HIS A 164 19.22 2.95 5.36
C HIS A 164 19.73 3.33 6.75
N ARG A 165 20.30 4.54 6.91
CA ARG A 165 20.77 5.04 8.22
C ARG A 165 19.61 5.28 9.17
N TRP A 166 18.53 5.87 8.68
CA TRP A 166 17.32 6.07 9.47
C TRP A 166 16.69 4.73 9.87
N ALA A 167 16.47 3.81 8.92
CA ALA A 167 15.86 2.51 9.17
C ALA A 167 16.70 1.64 10.14
N ALA A 168 18.02 1.81 10.19
CA ALA A 168 18.89 1.08 11.12
C ALA A 168 18.61 1.42 12.60
N LYS A 169 17.92 2.54 12.90
CA LYS A 169 17.52 2.91 14.26
C LYS A 169 16.32 2.10 14.78
N TYR A 170 15.53 1.50 13.87
CA TYR A 170 14.25 0.87 14.21
C TYR A 170 14.25 -0.61 13.80
N PRO A 171 14.46 -1.56 14.74
CA PRO A 171 14.65 -2.97 14.42
C PRO A 171 13.50 -3.63 13.65
N LEU A 172 12.26 -3.14 13.80
CA LEU A 172 11.11 -3.67 13.09
C LEU A 172 11.07 -3.25 11.60
N ILE A 173 11.74 -2.16 11.22
CA ILE A 173 11.73 -1.65 9.85
C ILE A 173 12.63 -2.50 8.96
N ARG A 174 12.01 -3.18 7.99
CA ARG A 174 12.69 -4.09 7.06
C ARG A 174 13.50 -3.33 6.00
N ARG A 175 14.81 -3.30 6.19
CA ARG A 175 15.75 -2.61 5.27
C ARG A 175 15.78 -3.15 3.84
N VAL A 176 15.25 -4.35 3.58
CA VAL A 176 15.13 -4.90 2.22
C VAL A 176 14.26 -4.02 1.31
N ARG A 177 13.32 -3.26 1.87
CA ARG A 177 12.42 -2.36 1.12
C ARG A 177 13.03 -0.98 0.84
N VAL A 178 14.20 -0.65 1.38
CA VAL A 178 14.76 0.71 1.29
C VAL A 178 14.95 1.14 -0.16
N TRP A 179 15.58 0.31 -0.98
CA TRP A 179 15.85 0.64 -2.37
C TRP A 179 14.58 0.74 -3.23
N PRO A 180 13.66 -0.26 -3.27
CA PRO A 180 12.46 -0.16 -4.10
C PRO A 180 11.54 0.99 -3.66
N LEU A 181 11.48 1.32 -2.37
CA LEU A 181 10.73 2.50 -1.92
C LEU A 181 11.40 3.82 -2.31
N SER A 182 12.73 3.89 -2.22
CA SER A 182 13.49 5.06 -2.70
C SER A 182 13.29 5.27 -4.21
N LEU A 183 13.23 4.18 -4.98
CA LEU A 183 12.93 4.22 -6.41
C LEU A 183 11.52 4.74 -6.66
N SER A 184 10.54 4.26 -5.90
CA SER A 184 9.14 4.64 -6.07
C SER A 184 8.94 6.14 -5.84
N VAL A 185 9.51 6.68 -4.77
CA VAL A 185 9.41 8.12 -4.49
C VAL A 185 10.19 8.97 -5.50
N ALA A 186 11.35 8.49 -5.98
CA ALA A 186 12.13 9.18 -7.00
C ALA A 186 11.43 9.19 -8.36
N ALA A 187 10.77 8.09 -8.72
CA ALA A 187 9.97 7.98 -9.94
C ALA A 187 8.71 8.86 -9.89
N ALA A 188 8.10 8.99 -8.71
CA ALA A 188 6.95 9.85 -8.50
C ALA A 188 7.31 11.34 -8.57
N ALA A 189 8.43 11.74 -7.95
CA ALA A 189 8.80 13.14 -7.83
C ALA A 189 10.27 13.38 -8.21
N PRO A 190 10.66 13.16 -9.48
CA PRO A 190 12.06 13.32 -9.90
C PRO A 190 12.55 14.78 -9.80
N PHE A 191 11.64 15.74 -9.67
CA PHE A 191 11.93 17.16 -9.53
C PHE A 191 12.31 17.59 -8.11
N VAL A 192 12.00 16.80 -7.06
CA VAL A 192 12.38 17.16 -5.69
C VAL A 192 13.81 16.76 -5.35
N GLN A 193 14.35 17.34 -4.28
CA GLN A 193 15.69 17.00 -3.78
C GLN A 193 15.68 15.65 -3.05
N ALA A 194 16.84 14.99 -3.00
CA ALA A 194 16.99 13.70 -2.35
C ALA A 194 16.61 13.71 -0.86
N SER A 195 16.85 14.81 -0.14
CA SER A 195 16.42 14.97 1.26
C SER A 195 14.90 14.86 1.43
N ASN A 196 14.13 15.49 0.53
CA ASN A 196 12.67 15.48 0.54
C ASN A 196 12.14 14.08 0.24
N LEU A 197 12.78 13.37 -0.71
CA LEU A 197 12.48 11.97 -1.01
C LEU A 197 12.70 11.05 0.19
N VAL A 198 13.69 11.34 1.05
CA VAL A 198 13.91 10.55 2.27
C VAL A 198 12.71 10.67 3.20
N SER A 199 12.18 11.87 3.44
CA SER A 199 10.97 12.06 4.25
C SER A 199 9.78 11.28 3.69
N MET A 200 9.57 11.33 2.37
CA MET A 200 8.54 10.54 1.67
C MET A 200 8.72 9.03 1.87
N ALA A 201 9.94 8.53 1.74
CA ALA A 201 10.23 7.10 1.83
C ALA A 201 10.22 6.57 3.28
N ARG A 202 10.51 7.41 4.29
CA ARG A 202 10.38 7.05 5.71
C ARG A 202 8.94 6.70 6.06
N MET A 203 7.99 7.52 5.60
CA MET A 203 6.56 7.26 5.78
C MET A 203 6.16 5.92 5.17
N ASN A 204 6.59 5.63 3.94
CA ASN A 204 6.29 4.35 3.29
C ASN A 204 6.88 3.17 4.05
N LEU A 205 8.14 3.24 4.49
CA LEU A 205 8.74 2.18 5.30
C LEU A 205 7.98 1.94 6.60
N TRP A 206 7.53 3.01 7.26
CA TRP A 206 6.72 2.90 8.47
C TRP A 206 5.39 2.20 8.19
N VAL A 207 4.65 2.64 7.16
CA VAL A 207 3.37 2.03 6.73
C VAL A 207 3.55 0.55 6.43
N PHE A 208 4.54 0.18 5.60
CA PHE A 208 4.82 -1.21 5.27
C PHE A 208 5.19 -2.06 6.49
N THR A 209 5.79 -1.45 7.51
CA THR A 209 6.12 -2.16 8.75
C THR A 209 4.89 -2.37 9.62
N ILE A 210 3.98 -1.40 9.66
CA ILE A 210 2.68 -1.56 10.32
C ILE A 210 1.84 -2.61 9.60
N ASP A 211 1.75 -2.55 8.27
CA ASP A 211 1.07 -3.55 7.44
C ASP A 211 1.54 -4.98 7.77
N ASP A 212 2.86 -5.21 7.79
CA ASP A 212 3.43 -6.50 8.20
C ASP A 212 2.96 -6.94 9.60
N LEU A 213 2.84 -6.02 10.58
CA LEU A 213 2.36 -6.37 11.92
C LEU A 213 0.90 -6.81 11.93
N PHE A 214 0.06 -6.24 11.07
CA PHE A 214 -1.34 -6.64 10.91
C PHE A 214 -1.49 -7.94 10.13
N ASP A 215 -0.63 -8.16 9.13
CA ASP A 215 -0.73 -9.27 8.20
C ASP A 215 -0.06 -10.57 8.68
N GLU A 216 0.99 -10.47 9.48
CA GLU A 216 1.69 -11.64 10.02
C GLU A 216 0.98 -12.24 11.23
N GLU A 217 0.07 -11.49 11.85
CA GLU A 217 -0.76 -11.92 12.99
C GLU A 217 0.04 -12.48 14.19
N ILE A 218 1.33 -12.15 14.26
CA ILE A 218 2.22 -12.54 15.36
C ILE A 218 1.85 -11.74 16.64
N VAL A 219 1.35 -10.52 16.46
CA VAL A 219 0.93 -9.64 17.56
C VAL A 219 -0.56 -9.85 17.84
N PRO A 220 -0.96 -10.13 19.10
CA PRO A 220 -2.38 -10.27 19.44
C PRO A 220 -3.19 -9.02 19.07
N PHE A 221 -4.40 -9.22 18.55
CA PHE A 221 -5.26 -8.10 18.10
C PHE A 221 -5.51 -7.04 19.19
N ALA A 222 -5.64 -7.45 20.45
CA ALA A 222 -5.76 -6.52 21.57
C ALA A 222 -4.51 -5.63 21.76
N GLU A 223 -3.31 -6.15 21.47
CA GLU A 223 -2.08 -5.36 21.47
C GLU A 223 -2.00 -4.45 20.24
N LEU A 224 -2.44 -4.88 19.06
CA LEU A 224 -2.53 -4.01 17.89
C LEU A 224 -3.41 -2.79 18.17
N LYS A 225 -4.58 -2.97 18.80
CA LYS A 225 -5.45 -1.84 19.20
C LYS A 225 -4.77 -0.87 20.18
N ARG A 226 -4.01 -1.39 21.15
CA ARG A 226 -3.23 -0.55 22.06
C ARG A 226 -2.13 0.22 21.35
N ARG A 227 -1.46 -0.38 20.36
CA ARG A 227 -0.47 0.29 19.50
C ARG A 227 -1.10 1.41 18.68
N VAL A 228 -2.23 1.14 18.03
CA VAL A 228 -3.00 2.14 17.27
C VAL A 228 -3.35 3.34 18.14
N THR A 229 -3.78 3.10 19.39
CA THR A 229 -4.06 4.19 20.35
C THR A 229 -2.82 5.08 20.56
N ARG A 230 -1.65 4.48 20.82
CA ARG A 230 -0.39 5.24 20.96
C ARG A 230 0.01 5.98 19.69
N TYR A 231 -0.25 5.41 18.51
CA TYR A 231 0.00 6.11 17.25
C TYR A 231 -0.90 7.34 17.12
N HIS A 232 -2.18 7.25 17.49
CA HIS A 232 -3.05 8.42 17.55
C HIS A 232 -2.56 9.48 18.54
N ASP A 233 -2.01 9.09 19.69
CA ASP A 233 -1.43 10.04 20.65
C ASP A 233 -0.29 10.85 20.00
N ILE A 234 0.59 10.21 19.20
CA ILE A 234 1.63 10.91 18.43
C ILE A 234 1.02 11.89 17.41
N LEU A 235 -0.03 11.47 16.69
CA LEU A 235 -0.71 12.33 15.72
C LEU A 235 -1.36 13.55 16.39
N ALA A 236 -1.83 13.39 17.63
CA ALA A 236 -2.36 14.46 18.48
C ALA A 236 -1.28 15.36 19.12
N GLY A 237 0.00 15.10 18.85
CA GLY A 237 1.12 15.93 19.34
C GLY A 237 1.79 15.43 20.62
N ALA A 238 1.43 14.24 21.13
CA ALA A 238 2.15 13.64 22.25
C ALA A 238 3.61 13.34 21.87
N SER A 239 4.49 13.30 22.87
CA SER A 239 5.89 12.93 22.70
C SER A 239 6.23 11.79 23.65
N TYR A 240 6.99 10.81 23.16
CA TYR A 240 7.40 9.62 23.91
C TYR A 240 8.90 9.64 24.17
N ASP A 241 9.29 9.12 25.34
CA ASP A 241 10.69 8.99 25.73
C ASP A 241 11.26 7.67 25.19
N PRO A 242 12.30 7.70 24.33
CA PRO A 242 12.97 6.49 23.81
C PRO A 242 13.49 5.55 24.89
N LYS A 243 13.75 6.04 26.11
CA LYS A 243 14.23 5.22 27.23
C LYS A 243 13.11 4.43 27.90
N ARG A 244 11.85 4.85 27.73
CA ARG A 244 10.68 4.27 28.40
C ARG A 244 9.81 3.46 27.46
N ASP A 245 9.74 3.86 26.19
CA ASP A 245 8.94 3.14 25.21
C ASP A 245 9.73 2.00 24.54
N ARG A 246 9.10 0.83 24.48
CA ARG A 246 9.65 -0.35 23.80
C ARG A 246 9.13 -0.47 22.36
N ASP A 247 8.10 0.29 22.01
CA ASP A 247 7.51 0.32 20.69
C ASP A 247 8.29 1.29 19.79
N THR A 248 9.33 0.76 19.15
CA THR A 248 10.18 1.56 18.26
C THR A 248 9.43 2.19 17.07
N LEU A 249 8.21 1.74 16.75
CA LEU A 249 7.40 2.36 15.69
C LEU A 249 6.68 3.63 16.14
N VAL A 250 6.38 3.78 17.44
CA VAL A 250 5.91 5.05 18.01
C VAL A 250 7.01 6.10 17.83
N LEU A 251 8.25 5.75 18.17
CA LEU A 251 9.41 6.61 18.01
C LEU A 251 9.69 6.93 16.53
N ALA A 252 9.57 5.96 15.63
CA ALA A 252 9.73 6.20 14.20
C ALA A 252 8.68 7.15 13.64
N LEU A 253 7.40 7.04 14.08
CA LEU A 253 6.34 7.96 13.68
C LEU A 253 6.59 9.37 14.23
N GLN A 254 7.07 9.48 15.46
CA GLN A 254 7.46 10.76 16.05
C GLN A 254 8.59 11.42 15.25
N ASP A 255 9.66 10.68 14.92
CA ASP A 255 10.75 11.18 14.06
C ASP A 255 10.23 11.66 12.69
N ILE A 256 9.26 10.96 12.09
CA ILE A 256 8.64 11.38 10.82
C ILE A 256 7.85 12.67 11.01
N ARG A 257 7.01 12.77 12.04
CA ARG A 257 6.23 13.98 12.34
C ARG A 257 7.13 15.18 12.57
N ASP A 258 8.17 15.01 13.39
CA ASP A 258 9.10 16.08 13.76
C ASP A 258 9.94 16.53 12.55
N ASP A 259 10.32 15.60 11.66
CA ASP A 259 10.94 15.91 10.37
C ASP A 259 9.99 16.70 9.45
N LEU A 260 8.73 16.29 9.35
CA LEU A 260 7.73 16.99 8.56
C LEU A 260 7.41 18.38 9.11
N ALA A 261 7.45 18.58 10.42
CA ALA A 261 7.26 19.88 11.05
C ALA A 261 8.31 20.93 10.62
N THR A 262 9.43 20.52 10.02
CA THR A 262 10.41 21.43 9.45
C THR A 262 10.00 22.00 8.08
N TYR A 263 8.98 21.44 7.44
CA TYR A 263 8.50 21.88 6.12
C TYR A 263 7.43 22.98 6.27
N PRO A 264 7.48 24.05 5.44
CA PRO A 264 6.56 25.19 5.56
C PRO A 264 5.06 24.83 5.48
N LEU A 265 4.70 23.78 4.74
CA LEU A 265 3.30 23.37 4.58
C LEU A 265 2.77 22.43 5.66
N PHE A 266 3.62 21.96 6.57
CA PHE A 266 3.18 20.98 7.56
C PHE A 266 2.03 21.52 8.41
N GLN A 267 2.15 22.74 8.94
CA GLN A 267 1.10 23.31 9.79
C GLN A 267 -0.27 23.38 9.08
N ALA A 268 -0.28 23.71 7.79
CA ALA A 268 -1.52 23.81 7.01
C ALA A 268 -2.11 22.44 6.62
N LEU A 269 -1.28 21.39 6.57
CA LEU A 269 -1.66 20.05 6.11
C LEU A 269 -1.61 18.98 7.22
N GLN A 270 -1.26 19.35 8.45
CA GLN A 270 -1.06 18.42 9.56
C GLN A 270 -2.31 17.58 9.82
N ASN A 271 -3.49 18.19 9.76
CA ASN A 271 -4.75 17.48 9.96
C ASN A 271 -5.02 16.47 8.85
N GLU A 272 -4.80 16.83 7.58
CA GLU A 272 -4.96 15.90 6.45
C GLU A 272 -3.99 14.72 6.55
N TRP A 273 -2.75 14.98 6.97
CA TRP A 273 -1.74 13.95 7.19
C TRP A 273 -2.10 13.04 8.37
N ALA A 274 -2.56 13.60 9.49
CA ALA A 274 -2.99 12.84 10.66
C ALA A 274 -4.25 12.01 10.38
N ASP A 275 -5.21 12.57 9.66
CA ASP A 275 -6.44 11.88 9.23
C ASP A 275 -6.11 10.73 8.27
N ALA A 276 -5.15 10.94 7.36
CA ALA A 276 -4.68 9.90 6.47
C ALA A 276 -4.07 8.70 7.21
N ILE A 277 -3.20 8.94 8.20
CA ILE A 277 -2.61 7.87 9.01
C ILE A 277 -3.68 7.19 9.87
N SER A 278 -4.56 7.97 10.48
CA SER A 278 -5.67 7.45 11.28
C SER A 278 -6.60 6.56 10.44
N GLY A 279 -6.94 7.01 9.23
CA GLY A 279 -7.72 6.23 8.26
C GLY A 279 -7.03 4.92 7.89
N THR A 280 -5.72 4.93 7.63
CA THR A 280 -4.92 3.71 7.36
C THR A 280 -4.96 2.73 8.53
N LEU A 281 -4.72 3.19 9.76
CA LEU A 281 -4.74 2.32 10.95
C LEU A 281 -6.12 1.70 11.19
N ASN A 282 -7.18 2.50 11.05
CA ASN A 282 -8.55 2.04 11.21
C ASN A 282 -8.96 1.06 10.10
N ALA A 283 -8.52 1.30 8.86
CA ALA A 283 -8.77 0.38 7.75
C ALA A 283 -8.05 -0.96 7.92
N MET A 284 -6.80 -0.96 8.41
CA MET A 284 -6.08 -2.20 8.73
C MET A 284 -6.73 -2.99 9.87
N LEU A 285 -7.22 -2.32 10.92
CA LEU A 285 -8.03 -2.95 11.96
C LEU A 285 -9.30 -3.58 11.37
N ARG A 286 -9.99 -2.85 10.49
CA ARG A 286 -11.22 -3.34 9.86
C ARG A 286 -10.98 -4.55 8.97
N GLU A 287 -9.91 -4.55 8.20
CA GLU A 287 -9.52 -5.71 7.38
C GLU A 287 -9.17 -6.93 8.23
N TYR A 288 -8.48 -6.72 9.35
CA TYR A 288 -8.21 -7.80 10.30
C TYR A 288 -9.51 -8.43 10.82
N GLU A 289 -10.51 -7.61 11.19
CA GLU A 289 -11.83 -8.09 11.63
C GLU A 289 -12.52 -8.92 10.55
N TRP A 290 -12.58 -8.42 9.31
CA TRP A 290 -13.18 -9.15 8.20
C TRP A 290 -12.53 -10.52 7.97
N ARG A 291 -11.19 -10.59 8.02
CA ARG A 291 -10.46 -11.86 7.90
C ARG A 291 -10.80 -12.83 9.04
N SER A 292 -10.92 -12.30 10.25
CA SER A 292 -11.23 -13.12 11.44
C SER A 292 -12.62 -13.75 11.31
N PHE A 293 -13.61 -12.96 10.89
CA PHE A 293 -14.98 -13.45 10.68
C PHE A 293 -15.07 -14.49 9.55
N ASP A 294 -14.36 -14.28 8.43
CA ASP A 294 -14.36 -15.23 7.31
C ASP A 294 -13.74 -16.58 7.71
N ARG A 295 -12.65 -16.58 8.49
CA ARG A 295 -11.99 -17.80 8.98
C ARG A 295 -12.80 -18.60 9.99
N GLU A 296 -13.50 -17.91 10.89
CA GLU A 296 -14.37 -18.55 11.89
C GLU A 296 -15.63 -19.18 11.26
N GLY A 297 -15.85 -18.93 9.96
CA GLY A 297 -17.02 -19.42 9.26
C GLY A 297 -18.31 -18.86 9.84
N ASP A 298 -18.23 -17.69 10.48
CA ASP A 298 -19.39 -16.99 11.01
C ASP A 298 -20.26 -16.54 9.83
N ARG A 299 -21.19 -17.41 9.44
CA ARG A 299 -22.09 -17.18 8.31
C ARG A 299 -22.99 -15.97 8.53
N ALA A 300 -23.09 -15.45 9.75
CA ALA A 300 -23.81 -14.21 10.04
C ALA A 300 -22.99 -12.96 9.67
N ALA A 301 -21.66 -13.07 9.62
CA ALA A 301 -20.78 -12.00 9.19
C ALA A 301 -20.63 -12.02 7.66
N GLU A 302 -21.38 -11.15 6.99
CA GLU A 302 -21.27 -10.97 5.55
C GLU A 302 -19.92 -10.33 5.19
N LEU A 303 -19.25 -10.85 4.14
CA LEU A 303 -18.09 -10.17 3.55
C LEU A 303 -18.50 -8.74 3.13
N PRO A 304 -17.58 -7.77 3.16
CA PRO A 304 -17.90 -6.43 2.67
C PRO A 304 -18.32 -6.48 1.19
N SER A 305 -19.23 -5.59 0.80
CA SER A 305 -19.48 -5.31 -0.62
C SER A 305 -18.19 -4.81 -1.28
N TYR A 306 -18.08 -4.90 -2.61
CA TYR A 306 -16.91 -4.38 -3.31
C TYR A 306 -16.66 -2.89 -3.03
N GLU A 307 -17.73 -2.08 -2.95
CA GLU A 307 -17.63 -0.66 -2.65
C GLU A 307 -17.09 -0.41 -1.24
N ALA A 308 -17.64 -1.10 -0.23
CA ALA A 308 -17.16 -1.00 1.15
C ALA A 308 -15.71 -1.45 1.25
N TYR A 309 -15.34 -2.55 0.59
CA TYR A 309 -13.95 -2.99 0.55
C TYR A 309 -13.04 -1.93 -0.07
N CYS A 310 -13.42 -1.32 -1.20
CA CYS A 310 -12.62 -0.27 -1.84
C CYS A 310 -12.46 0.98 -0.97
N SER A 311 -13.50 1.38 -0.22
CA SER A 311 -13.45 2.57 0.64
C SER A 311 -12.45 2.42 1.80
N TYR A 312 -12.28 1.21 2.34
CA TYR A 312 -11.23 0.92 3.32
C TYR A 312 -9.90 0.58 2.65
N GLY A 313 -9.94 -0.12 1.52
CA GLY A 313 -8.79 -0.58 0.74
C GLY A 313 -7.86 0.54 0.29
N LEU A 314 -8.42 1.71 -0.07
CA LEU A 314 -7.61 2.89 -0.40
C LEU A 314 -6.80 3.39 0.80
N TYR A 315 -7.26 3.16 2.03
CA TYR A 315 -6.53 3.55 3.25
C TYR A 315 -5.58 2.46 3.72
N SER A 316 -6.01 1.19 3.73
CA SER A 316 -5.21 0.06 4.22
C SER A 316 -3.98 -0.23 3.34
N ILE A 317 -4.01 0.13 2.06
CA ILE A 317 -2.81 0.11 1.21
C ILE A 317 -1.76 1.17 1.62
N GLY A 318 -2.14 2.14 2.46
CA GLY A 318 -1.26 3.19 2.96
C GLY A 318 -0.89 4.28 1.94
N GLY A 319 -1.67 4.40 0.86
CA GLY A 319 -1.54 5.46 -0.13
C GLY A 319 -1.72 6.88 0.44
N PRO A 320 -2.77 7.16 1.23
CA PRO A 320 -3.02 8.51 1.73
C PRO A 320 -1.87 9.08 2.58
N PRO A 321 -1.32 8.37 3.59
CA PRO A 321 -0.17 8.87 4.35
C PRO A 321 1.04 9.22 3.46
N HIS A 322 1.32 8.39 2.45
CA HIS A 322 2.39 8.64 1.49
C HIS A 322 2.16 9.94 0.71
N ILE A 323 0.96 10.11 0.16
CA ILE A 323 0.62 11.25 -0.68
C ILE A 323 0.63 12.55 0.13
N TRP A 324 0.07 12.60 1.33
CA TRP A 324 0.11 13.81 2.15
C TRP A 324 1.53 14.17 2.60
N THR A 325 2.35 13.18 2.95
CA THR A 325 3.79 13.38 3.22
C THR A 325 4.50 13.96 1.99
N THR A 326 4.17 13.46 0.80
CA THR A 326 4.70 13.95 -0.49
C THR A 326 4.34 15.40 -0.73
N LEU A 327 3.07 15.78 -0.53
CA LEU A 327 2.59 17.14 -0.74
C LEU A 327 3.26 18.14 0.22
N ILE A 328 3.44 17.76 1.49
CA ILE A 328 4.18 18.55 2.48
C ILE A 328 5.64 18.72 2.03
N ALA A 329 6.27 17.64 1.57
CA ALA A 329 7.67 17.64 1.15
C ALA A 329 7.92 18.43 -0.15
N ILE A 330 6.94 18.50 -1.06
CA ILE A 330 7.01 19.32 -2.27
C ILE A 330 6.93 20.82 -1.92
N GLY A 331 6.07 21.21 -0.98
CA GLY A 331 6.04 22.56 -0.44
C GLY A 331 5.36 23.62 -1.34
N ASP A 332 4.53 23.22 -2.31
CA ASP A 332 3.79 24.18 -3.16
C ASP A 332 2.53 24.71 -2.45
N ALA A 333 2.62 25.90 -1.86
CA ALA A 333 1.53 26.50 -1.08
C ALA A 333 0.24 26.75 -1.88
N SER A 334 0.31 26.85 -3.21
CA SER A 334 -0.87 27.04 -4.05
C SER A 334 -1.81 25.82 -4.03
N LEU A 335 -1.32 24.66 -3.58
CA LEU A 335 -2.14 23.44 -3.41
C LEU A 335 -3.28 23.63 -2.41
N LEU A 336 -3.13 24.55 -1.44
CA LEU A 336 -4.17 24.83 -0.44
C LEU A 336 -5.46 25.32 -1.10
N ALA A 337 -5.35 26.11 -2.17
CA ALA A 337 -6.51 26.57 -2.95
C ALA A 337 -7.15 25.46 -3.79
N GLN A 338 -6.49 24.30 -3.91
CA GLN A 338 -6.92 23.16 -4.74
C GLN A 338 -7.23 21.89 -3.92
N LEU A 339 -7.32 21.99 -2.59
CA LEU A 339 -7.47 20.85 -1.68
C LEU A 339 -8.59 19.86 -2.06
N PRO A 340 -9.83 20.28 -2.42
CA PRO A 340 -10.87 19.32 -2.77
C PRO A 340 -10.47 18.39 -3.92
N ARG A 341 -9.78 18.94 -4.93
CA ARG A 341 -9.30 18.19 -6.09
C ARG A 341 -8.07 17.37 -5.80
N ILE A 342 -7.15 17.87 -4.97
CA ILE A 342 -6.00 17.10 -4.50
C ILE A 342 -6.47 15.87 -3.70
N LYS A 343 -7.51 16.01 -2.86
CA LYS A 343 -8.15 14.88 -2.16
C LYS A 343 -8.74 13.87 -3.13
N GLU A 344 -9.40 14.33 -4.19
CA GLU A 344 -9.95 13.44 -5.20
C GLU A 344 -8.86 12.67 -5.96
N LEU A 345 -7.80 13.38 -6.37
CA LEU A 345 -6.64 12.79 -7.05
C LEU A 345 -5.92 11.78 -6.15
N GLU A 346 -5.74 12.11 -4.86
CA GLU A 346 -5.18 11.22 -3.84
C GLU A 346 -6.01 9.93 -3.73
N ARG A 347 -7.31 10.03 -3.45
CA ARG A 347 -8.18 8.86 -3.30
C ARG A 347 -8.18 7.97 -4.54
N THR A 348 -8.20 8.59 -5.71
CA THR A 348 -8.15 7.88 -7.00
C THR A 348 -6.83 7.13 -7.17
N ALA A 349 -5.70 7.77 -6.87
CA ALA A 349 -4.37 7.17 -6.92
C ALA A 349 -4.22 6.02 -5.91
N SER A 350 -4.63 6.24 -4.66
CA SER A 350 -4.59 5.24 -3.59
C SER A 350 -5.42 4.00 -3.95
N LEU A 351 -6.61 4.19 -4.53
CA LEU A 351 -7.45 3.07 -4.99
C LEU A 351 -6.84 2.33 -6.19
N CYS A 352 -6.19 3.03 -7.15
CA CYS A 352 -5.43 2.38 -8.23
C CYS A 352 -4.40 1.41 -7.64
N ILE A 353 -3.62 1.90 -6.68
CA ILE A 353 -2.52 1.17 -6.06
C ILE A 353 -3.04 -0.05 -5.30
N ARG A 354 -4.15 0.09 -4.55
CA ARG A 354 -4.80 -1.05 -3.87
C ARG A 354 -5.20 -2.14 -4.86
N LEU A 355 -5.93 -1.78 -5.90
CA LEU A 355 -6.42 -2.77 -6.86
C LEU A 355 -5.29 -3.43 -7.67
N ALA A 356 -4.23 -2.68 -7.98
CA ALA A 356 -3.05 -3.24 -8.61
C ALA A 356 -2.30 -4.22 -7.69
N ASN A 357 -2.22 -3.91 -6.39
CA ASN A 357 -1.67 -4.81 -5.40
C ASN A 357 -2.50 -6.10 -5.32
N ASP A 358 -3.82 -6.00 -5.17
CA ASP A 358 -4.74 -7.15 -5.09
C ASP A 358 -4.61 -8.09 -6.30
N LEU A 359 -4.48 -7.56 -7.52
CA LEU A 359 -4.27 -8.37 -8.73
C LEU A 359 -2.98 -9.18 -8.65
N GLN A 360 -1.90 -8.54 -8.20
CA GLN A 360 -0.59 -9.15 -8.11
C GLN A 360 -0.50 -10.17 -6.95
N SER A 361 -1.16 -9.88 -5.84
CA SER A 361 -1.11 -10.71 -4.63
C SER A 361 -2.19 -11.78 -4.57
N HIS A 362 -3.23 -11.73 -5.42
CA HIS A 362 -4.42 -12.59 -5.37
C HIS A 362 -4.11 -14.08 -5.13
N SER A 363 -3.26 -14.70 -5.95
CA SER A 363 -3.00 -16.15 -5.82
C SER A 363 -2.28 -16.54 -4.54
N ARG A 364 -1.53 -15.61 -3.94
CA ARG A 364 -0.87 -15.80 -2.64
C ARG A 364 -1.88 -15.59 -1.51
N GLU A 365 -2.60 -14.48 -1.53
CA GLU A 365 -3.59 -14.11 -0.51
C GLU A 365 -4.73 -15.10 -0.39
N LEU A 366 -5.18 -15.66 -1.51
CA LEU A 366 -6.19 -16.72 -1.51
C LEU A 366 -5.73 -17.96 -0.72
N LYS A 367 -4.44 -18.30 -0.77
CA LYS A 367 -3.87 -19.41 0.02
C LYS A 367 -3.71 -19.06 1.49
N GLU A 368 -3.56 -17.78 1.80
CA GLU A 368 -3.47 -17.24 3.17
C GLU A 368 -4.87 -17.01 3.79
N GLY A 369 -5.95 -17.23 3.03
CA GLY A 369 -7.32 -16.94 3.47
C GLY A 369 -7.55 -15.45 3.69
N LYS A 370 -6.86 -14.58 2.93
CA LYS A 370 -7.05 -13.13 2.97
C LYS A 370 -8.14 -12.71 1.98
N ILE A 371 -8.85 -11.65 2.34
CA ILE A 371 -9.89 -11.05 1.50
C ILE A 371 -9.23 -10.09 0.53
N ASN A 372 -9.56 -10.21 -0.76
CA ASN A 372 -9.14 -9.27 -1.78
C ASN A 372 -10.28 -8.86 -2.71
N SER A 373 -10.08 -7.81 -3.51
CA SER A 373 -11.10 -7.33 -4.46
C SER A 373 -11.57 -8.40 -5.45
N ILE A 374 -10.68 -9.30 -5.86
CA ILE A 374 -10.99 -10.39 -6.81
C ILE A 374 -11.93 -11.42 -6.19
N VAL A 375 -11.68 -11.84 -4.95
CA VAL A 375 -12.52 -12.78 -4.20
C VAL A 375 -13.93 -12.20 -4.01
N ILE A 376 -14.02 -10.91 -3.67
CA ILE A 376 -15.31 -10.24 -3.49
C ILE A 376 -16.09 -10.21 -4.81
N ARG A 377 -15.46 -9.74 -5.90
CA ARG A 377 -16.11 -9.71 -7.23
C ARG A 377 -16.48 -11.09 -7.75
N GLN A 378 -15.63 -12.09 -7.51
CA GLN A 378 -15.92 -13.47 -7.90
C GLN A 378 -17.18 -13.97 -7.17
N ARG A 379 -17.29 -13.71 -5.86
CA ARG A 379 -18.48 -14.08 -5.07
C ARG A 379 -19.74 -13.37 -5.58
N GLU A 380 -19.66 -12.06 -5.85
CA GLU A 380 -20.78 -11.30 -6.45
C GLU A 380 -21.25 -11.91 -7.77
N ALA A 381 -20.32 -12.29 -8.66
CA ALA A 381 -20.66 -12.95 -9.92
C ALA A 381 -21.24 -14.36 -9.71
N MET A 382 -20.70 -15.14 -8.77
CA MET A 382 -21.26 -16.46 -8.44
C MET A 382 -22.70 -16.36 -7.90
N GLN A 383 -23.00 -15.33 -7.10
CA GLN A 383 -24.37 -15.07 -6.62
C GLN A 383 -25.35 -14.72 -7.75
N GLN A 384 -24.83 -14.20 -8.88
CA GLN A 384 -25.61 -13.97 -10.10
C GLN A 384 -25.75 -15.23 -10.97
N GLY A 385 -25.24 -16.39 -10.53
CA GLY A 385 -25.36 -17.67 -11.21
C GLY A 385 -24.22 -18.02 -12.18
N TYR A 386 -23.15 -17.23 -12.24
CA TYR A 386 -22.00 -17.56 -13.07
C TYR A 386 -21.17 -18.72 -12.46
N PRO A 387 -20.69 -19.69 -13.28
CA PRO A 387 -19.77 -20.72 -12.80
C PRO A 387 -18.46 -20.14 -12.23
N ALA A 388 -17.84 -20.81 -11.26
CA ALA A 388 -16.71 -20.29 -10.49
C ALA A 388 -15.53 -19.79 -11.36
N ASP A 389 -15.14 -20.53 -12.40
CA ASP A 389 -14.04 -20.14 -13.30
C ASP A 389 -14.41 -18.93 -14.16
N THR A 390 -15.68 -18.85 -14.60
CA THR A 390 -16.18 -17.70 -15.36
C THR A 390 -16.24 -16.46 -14.47
N ALA A 391 -16.76 -16.60 -13.25
CA ALA A 391 -16.80 -15.56 -12.25
C ALA A 391 -15.40 -15.03 -11.89
N LEU A 392 -14.40 -15.91 -11.79
CA LEU A 392 -13.02 -15.51 -11.52
C LEU A 392 -12.45 -14.67 -12.67
N ASN A 393 -12.61 -15.12 -13.92
CA ASN A 393 -12.14 -14.37 -15.09
C ASN A 393 -12.85 -13.01 -15.22
N MET A 394 -14.15 -12.95 -14.92
CA MET A 394 -14.91 -11.70 -14.87
C MET A 394 -14.38 -10.77 -13.78
N ALA A 395 -14.08 -11.28 -12.59
CA ALA A 395 -13.52 -10.51 -11.49
C ALA A 395 -12.16 -9.88 -11.84
N HIS A 396 -11.24 -10.67 -12.41
CA HIS A 396 -9.94 -10.19 -12.91
C HIS A 396 -10.09 -9.06 -13.92
N ARG A 397 -10.92 -9.27 -14.95
CA ARG A 397 -11.18 -8.26 -15.97
C ARG A 397 -11.80 -7.00 -15.37
N ALA A 398 -12.81 -7.13 -14.51
CA ALA A 398 -13.48 -5.99 -13.90
C ALA A 398 -12.54 -5.14 -13.04
N VAL A 399 -11.64 -5.76 -12.27
CA VAL A 399 -10.63 -5.04 -11.47
C VAL A 399 -9.59 -4.37 -12.37
N GLN A 400 -9.10 -5.05 -13.41
CA GLN A 400 -8.17 -4.46 -14.39
C GLN A 400 -8.77 -3.23 -15.10
N GLU A 401 -10.02 -3.34 -15.57
CA GLU A 401 -10.74 -2.22 -16.19
C GLU A 401 -10.96 -1.07 -15.20
N HIS A 402 -11.21 -1.37 -13.92
CA HIS A 402 -11.35 -0.35 -12.89
C HIS A 402 -10.05 0.41 -12.67
N ILE A 403 -8.91 -0.27 -12.59
CA ILE A 403 -7.58 0.37 -12.51
C ILE A 403 -7.37 1.29 -13.70
N GLN A 404 -7.69 0.85 -14.93
CA GLN A 404 -7.50 1.67 -16.12
C GLN A 404 -8.39 2.93 -16.09
N ARG A 405 -9.65 2.81 -15.66
CA ARG A 405 -10.55 3.97 -15.47
C ARG A 405 -9.99 4.96 -14.45
N LEU A 406 -9.50 4.47 -13.31
CA LEU A 406 -8.92 5.32 -12.27
C LEU A 406 -7.62 6.00 -12.73
N LEU A 407 -6.72 5.30 -13.45
CA LEU A 407 -5.52 5.91 -14.03
C LEU A 407 -5.84 6.99 -15.07
N ASN A 408 -6.88 6.77 -15.88
CA ASN A 408 -7.39 7.79 -16.80
C ASN A 408 -7.93 9.00 -16.02
N HIS A 409 -8.68 8.76 -14.93
CA HIS A 409 -9.19 9.83 -14.06
C HIS A 409 -8.07 10.63 -13.40
N CYS A 410 -7.03 9.97 -12.88
CA CYS A 410 -5.82 10.64 -12.37
C CYS A 410 -5.20 11.56 -13.43
N THR A 411 -5.18 11.11 -14.69
CA THR A 411 -4.63 11.89 -15.80
C THR A 411 -5.46 13.14 -16.07
N LEU A 412 -6.80 13.02 -16.06
CA LEU A 412 -7.71 14.15 -16.24
C LEU A 412 -7.58 15.16 -15.10
N LEU A 413 -7.59 14.70 -13.84
CA LEU A 413 -7.42 15.54 -12.66
C LEU A 413 -6.07 16.27 -12.67
N ARG A 414 -5.00 15.60 -13.11
CA ARG A 414 -3.67 16.21 -13.30
C ARG A 414 -3.69 17.29 -14.37
N GLN A 415 -4.33 17.06 -15.53
CA GLN A 415 -4.41 18.05 -16.61
C GLN A 415 -5.23 19.27 -16.21
N GLN A 416 -6.22 19.09 -15.34
CA GLN A 416 -6.97 20.18 -14.74
C GLN A 416 -6.17 20.92 -13.67
N GLY A 417 -4.98 20.42 -13.29
CA GLY A 417 -4.01 20.95 -12.33
C GLY A 417 -3.88 22.47 -12.37
N ARG A 418 -3.93 23.12 -11.20
CA ARG A 418 -3.80 24.59 -11.10
C ARG A 418 -2.86 25.04 -9.99
N THR A 419 -2.08 24.12 -9.41
CA THR A 419 -0.98 24.56 -8.57
C THR A 419 0.03 25.34 -9.39
N ALA A 420 0.78 26.23 -8.74
CA ALA A 420 1.74 27.12 -9.36
C ALA A 420 2.84 26.34 -10.08
N THR A 421 3.23 25.18 -9.55
CA THR A 421 4.29 24.35 -10.12
C THR A 421 3.77 23.15 -10.93
N GLY A 422 2.52 22.72 -10.72
CA GLY A 422 1.99 21.45 -11.24
C GLY A 422 2.61 20.20 -10.63
N GLN A 423 3.59 20.36 -9.71
CA GLN A 423 4.34 19.27 -9.11
C GLN A 423 3.51 18.38 -8.17
N PRO A 424 2.60 18.93 -7.33
CA PRO A 424 1.68 18.13 -6.53
C PRO A 424 0.88 17.13 -7.37
N GLU A 425 0.23 17.60 -8.43
CA GLU A 425 -0.59 16.76 -9.31
C GLU A 425 0.26 15.75 -10.09
N GLN A 426 1.44 16.17 -10.54
CA GLN A 426 2.39 15.27 -11.19
C GLN A 426 2.81 14.14 -10.26
N ALA A 427 3.22 14.44 -9.02
CA ALA A 427 3.71 13.44 -8.08
C ALA A 427 2.66 12.36 -7.79
N ILE A 428 1.40 12.76 -7.54
CA ILE A 428 0.31 11.81 -7.25
C ILE A 428 0.00 10.94 -8.49
N SER A 429 -0.05 11.55 -9.67
CA SER A 429 -0.30 10.80 -10.91
C SER A 429 0.85 9.85 -11.24
N ASP A 430 2.10 10.27 -11.05
CA ASP A 430 3.28 9.49 -11.42
C ASP A 430 3.49 8.34 -10.43
N ILE A 431 3.25 8.51 -9.12
CA ILE A 431 3.29 7.39 -8.17
C ILE A 431 2.23 6.33 -8.51
N ALA A 432 1.00 6.72 -8.83
CA ALA A 432 -0.05 5.76 -9.19
C ALA A 432 0.35 4.94 -10.42
N ARG A 433 0.85 5.60 -11.48
CA ARG A 433 1.29 4.93 -12.71
C ARG A 433 2.48 4.02 -12.46
N PHE A 434 3.52 4.52 -11.78
CA PHE A 434 4.73 3.77 -11.50
C PHE A 434 4.41 2.53 -10.66
N VAL A 435 3.68 2.68 -9.56
CA VAL A 435 3.38 1.57 -8.64
C VAL A 435 2.45 0.54 -9.30
N CYS A 436 1.43 0.97 -10.05
CA CYS A 436 0.59 0.03 -10.80
C CYS A 436 1.37 -0.77 -11.85
N ASP A 437 2.32 -0.11 -12.53
CA ASP A 437 3.21 -0.77 -13.48
C ASP A 437 4.22 -1.70 -12.76
N PHE A 438 4.75 -1.28 -11.62
CA PHE A 438 5.65 -2.07 -10.78
C PHE A 438 4.98 -3.38 -10.35
N TYR A 439 3.74 -3.33 -9.86
CA TYR A 439 2.99 -4.52 -9.44
C TYR A 439 2.68 -5.51 -10.57
N LYS A 440 2.79 -5.14 -11.87
CA LYS A 440 2.63 -6.11 -12.98
C LYS A 440 3.76 -7.13 -13.04
N HIS A 441 4.91 -6.80 -12.46
CA HIS A 441 6.14 -7.57 -12.64
C HIS A 441 6.88 -7.86 -11.34
N HIS A 442 6.62 -7.06 -10.30
CA HIS A 442 7.39 -7.05 -9.07
C HIS A 442 6.47 -7.01 -7.85
N ASP A 443 7.05 -7.33 -6.70
CA ASP A 443 6.40 -7.27 -5.39
C ASP A 443 7.42 -6.67 -4.41
N TYR A 444 7.02 -5.64 -3.66
CA TYR A 444 7.88 -4.98 -2.67
C TYR A 444 8.40 -5.92 -1.57
N HIS A 445 7.72 -7.04 -1.29
CA HIS A 445 8.19 -8.03 -0.33
C HIS A 445 9.36 -8.87 -0.86
N ASN A 446 9.39 -9.13 -2.17
CA ASN A 446 10.28 -10.11 -2.80
C ASN A 446 11.25 -9.48 -3.80
N PHE A 447 11.17 -8.17 -4.01
CA PHE A 447 12.02 -7.47 -4.96
C PHE A 447 13.49 -7.61 -4.56
N THR A 448 14.25 -8.21 -5.45
CA THR A 448 15.71 -8.25 -5.37
C THR A 448 16.23 -7.49 -6.57
N THR A 449 17.01 -6.43 -6.35
CA THR A 449 17.82 -5.83 -7.42
C THR A 449 18.67 -6.95 -7.96
N GLY A 450 18.51 -7.31 -9.24
CA GLY A 450 19.06 -8.52 -9.82
C GLY A 450 20.47 -8.76 -9.30
N SER A 451 20.64 -9.76 -8.43
CA SER A 451 21.93 -10.43 -8.33
C SER A 451 22.20 -10.84 -9.76
N ALA A 452 23.16 -10.19 -10.42
CA ALA A 452 23.61 -10.59 -11.74
C ALA A 452 23.67 -12.11 -11.71
N ARG A 453 22.74 -12.77 -12.41
CA ARG A 453 22.84 -14.21 -12.60
C ARG A 453 24.09 -14.32 -13.44
N SER A 454 25.22 -14.56 -12.77
CA SER A 454 26.45 -14.99 -13.41
C SER A 454 26.09 -16.31 -14.09
N SER A 455 25.65 -16.19 -15.34
CA SER A 455 25.49 -17.28 -16.29
C SER A 455 26.84 -17.88 -16.59
#